data_AF-A0A4E9ELU6-F1
#
_entry.id   AF-A0A4E9ELU6-F1
#
_cell.length_a   1.000
_cell.length_b   1.000
_cell.length_c   1.000
_cell.angle_alpha   90.00
_cell.angle_beta   90.00
_cell.angle_gamma   90.00
#
_symmetry.space_group_name_H-M   'P 1'
#
loop_
_entity.id
_entity.type
_entity.pdbx_description
1 polymer ?
#
loop_
_entity_poly.entity_id
_entity_poly.type
_entity_poly.pdbx_seq_one_letter_code
_entity_poly.pdbx_strand_id
1 'polypeptide(L)'
;MLSIIEERWVSQGGKEKDRPAILKEKLSLEEWKVVVAVQKILQPFKVASKQLQGEGISGKRSTSGGFDEYFQVVEMLLDHLELAVQGVIIEENDDHIMEEVHLFDDMDAKTRRLLKIYIKLGWKKMNEYYGKLTSTAYIAAVVFHPCKKWRTLGQLWGQLPSRQTSEWRKTYEGNLRRVWEEKYKNMAHKEACNTVSASGSNSALDYIERRVAFSRSLVRPDSQERQSKRPKQSVALPVQDELDQYLSEPPVDNIAYKLDPIAWWRDVSAVRFPRLSYMAVDFLTIASSSAETERDFSSCGRMVTPLRCRLRRHIVAMAQCLRSWSKAGIYQPTLPLGLLEGDNWRQVLQLAGRIKLDRDNEDYQ
;
A
#
# COMPACT_ATOMS: atom_id res chain seq x y z
N MET A 1 0.27 18.91 -30.82
CA MET A 1 -0.01 17.91 -31.89
C MET A 1 -1.28 18.29 -32.66
N LEU A 2 -2.43 18.47 -32.00
CA LEU A 2 -3.68 18.91 -32.66
C LEU A 2 -3.56 20.31 -33.33
N SER A 3 -2.90 21.27 -32.68
CA SER A 3 -2.65 22.61 -33.23
C SER A 3 -1.88 22.59 -34.56
N ILE A 4 -0.87 21.72 -34.67
CA ILE A 4 -0.04 21.55 -35.88
C ILE A 4 -0.88 20.97 -37.02
N ILE A 5 -1.80 20.06 -36.73
CA ILE A 5 -2.70 19.45 -37.72
C ILE A 5 -3.74 20.49 -38.19
N GLU A 6 -4.24 21.32 -37.27
CA GLU A 6 -5.18 22.41 -37.56
C GLU A 6 -4.53 23.51 -38.41
N GLU A 7 -3.35 24.00 -38.05
CA GLU A 7 -2.58 24.96 -38.85
C GLU A 7 -2.28 24.42 -40.26
N ARG A 8 -1.88 23.16 -40.36
CA ARG A 8 -1.56 22.54 -41.66
C ARG A 8 -2.80 22.41 -42.54
N TRP A 9 -3.95 22.05 -41.97
CA TRP A 9 -5.21 21.98 -42.69
C TRP A 9 -5.70 23.35 -43.16
N VAL A 10 -5.61 24.38 -42.32
CA VAL A 10 -5.95 25.77 -42.67
C VAL A 10 -5.01 26.30 -43.76
N SER A 11 -3.70 26.04 -43.63
CA SER A 11 -2.70 26.48 -44.61
C SER A 11 -2.85 25.85 -45.99
N GLN A 12 -3.51 24.68 -46.08
CA GLN A 12 -3.80 23.98 -47.33
C GLN A 12 -5.16 24.37 -47.94
N GLY A 13 -5.84 25.39 -47.41
CA GLY A 13 -7.16 25.81 -47.90
C GLY A 13 -8.27 24.81 -47.61
N GLY A 14 -8.12 24.04 -46.53
CA GLY A 14 -9.09 23.03 -46.10
C GLY A 14 -10.49 23.61 -45.90
N LYS A 15 -11.50 23.00 -46.52
CA LYS A 15 -12.92 23.35 -46.33
C LYS A 15 -13.51 22.50 -45.22
N GLU A 16 -14.53 22.97 -44.48
CA GLU A 16 -15.12 22.26 -43.32
C GLU A 16 -15.49 20.78 -43.60
N LYS A 17 -15.90 20.49 -44.85
CA LYS A 17 -16.17 19.14 -45.37
C LYS A 17 -14.94 18.20 -45.32
N ASP A 18 -13.75 18.73 -45.53
CA ASP A 18 -12.46 18.03 -45.59
C ASP A 18 -11.69 18.13 -44.26
N ARG A 19 -12.34 18.64 -43.19
CA ARG A 19 -11.71 18.75 -41.87
C ARG A 19 -11.35 17.36 -41.33
N PRO A 20 -10.07 17.12 -40.96
CA PRO A 20 -9.62 15.86 -40.40
C PRO A 20 -10.50 15.39 -39.24
N ALA A 21 -10.85 14.10 -39.20
CA ALA A 21 -11.69 13.52 -38.15
C ALA A 21 -11.16 13.82 -36.74
N ILE A 22 -9.83 13.78 -36.56
CA ILE A 22 -9.15 14.09 -35.30
C ILE A 22 -9.35 15.55 -34.82
N LEU A 23 -9.71 16.48 -35.73
CA LEU A 23 -10.06 17.86 -35.39
C LEU A 23 -11.57 18.04 -35.16
N LYS A 24 -12.40 17.08 -35.60
CA LYS A 24 -13.84 17.01 -35.36
C LYS A 24 -14.17 16.32 -34.03
N GLU A 25 -13.29 15.42 -33.55
CA GLU A 25 -13.41 14.73 -32.26
C GLU A 25 -13.02 15.66 -31.10
N LYS A 26 -13.86 16.66 -30.83
CA LYS A 26 -13.77 17.46 -29.60
C LYS A 26 -14.87 17.01 -28.66
N LEU A 27 -14.49 16.68 -27.43
CA LEU A 27 -15.45 16.43 -26.35
C LEU A 27 -16.32 17.69 -26.15
N SER A 28 -17.63 17.49 -26.12
CA SER A 28 -18.59 18.51 -25.73
C SER A 28 -18.41 18.91 -24.27
N LEU A 29 -18.99 20.05 -23.87
CA LEU A 29 -18.94 20.52 -22.48
C LEU A 29 -19.51 19.47 -21.52
N GLU A 30 -20.60 18.79 -21.89
CA GLU A 30 -21.20 17.72 -21.08
C GLU A 30 -20.28 16.50 -20.95
N GLU A 31 -19.59 16.12 -22.02
CA GLU A 31 -18.63 15.01 -21.96
C GLU A 31 -17.41 15.36 -21.11
N TRP A 32 -16.94 16.61 -21.13
CA TRP A 32 -15.88 17.09 -20.24
C TRP A 32 -16.30 17.01 -18.77
N LYS A 33 -17.55 17.36 -18.44
CA LYS A 33 -18.08 17.20 -17.07
C LYS A 33 -18.02 15.74 -16.61
N VAL A 34 -18.35 14.79 -17.50
CA VAL A 34 -18.23 13.36 -17.22
C VAL A 34 -16.77 12.96 -16.96
N VAL A 35 -15.84 13.43 -17.79
CA VAL A 35 -14.40 13.14 -17.62
C VAL A 35 -13.91 13.64 -16.25
N VAL A 36 -14.29 14.86 -15.85
CA VAL A 36 -13.94 15.42 -14.53
C VAL A 36 -14.52 14.57 -13.40
N ALA A 37 -15.80 14.20 -13.50
CA ALA A 37 -16.43 13.34 -12.50
C ALA A 37 -15.74 11.97 -12.39
N VAL A 38 -15.41 11.34 -13.53
CA VAL A 38 -14.67 10.07 -13.55
C VAL A 38 -13.28 10.22 -12.95
N GLN A 39 -12.56 11.31 -13.25
CA GLN A 39 -11.25 11.57 -12.66
C GLN A 39 -11.31 11.68 -11.14
N LYS A 40 -12.32 12.40 -10.61
CA LYS A 40 -12.57 12.52 -9.17
C LYS A 40 -12.89 11.16 -8.54
N ILE A 41 -13.75 10.35 -9.18
CA ILE A 41 -14.07 8.99 -8.72
C ILE A 41 -12.82 8.10 -8.67
N LEU A 42 -11.92 8.21 -9.66
CA LEU A 42 -10.73 7.38 -9.77
C LEU A 42 -9.57 7.82 -8.87
N GLN A 43 -9.61 9.03 -8.31
CA GLN A 43 -8.51 9.55 -7.51
C GLN A 43 -8.22 8.69 -6.26
N PRO A 44 -9.22 8.25 -5.45
CA PRO A 44 -8.97 7.31 -4.35
C PRO A 44 -8.43 5.96 -4.83
N PHE A 45 -8.86 5.47 -6.01
CA PHE A 45 -8.33 4.23 -6.59
C PHE A 45 -6.85 4.35 -6.93
N LYS A 46 -6.41 5.51 -7.43
CA LYS A 46 -5.01 5.80 -7.71
C LYS A 46 -4.18 5.78 -6.43
N VAL A 47 -4.66 6.43 -5.36
CA VAL A 47 -3.98 6.45 -4.06
C VAL A 47 -3.90 5.04 -3.47
N ALA A 48 -5.04 4.34 -3.40
CA ALA A 48 -5.14 2.97 -2.94
C ALA A 48 -4.20 2.01 -3.70
N SER A 49 -4.19 2.11 -5.02
CA SER A 49 -3.31 1.27 -5.86
C SER A 49 -1.85 1.56 -5.56
N LYS A 50 -1.44 2.83 -5.44
CA LYS A 50 -0.05 3.19 -5.10
C LYS A 50 0.35 2.69 -3.72
N GLN A 51 -0.54 2.80 -2.73
CA GLN A 51 -0.27 2.30 -1.38
C GLN A 51 -0.09 0.78 -1.39
N LEU A 52 -1.00 0.04 -2.02
CA LEU A 52 -0.92 -1.42 -2.11
C LEU A 52 0.28 -1.93 -2.92
N GLN A 53 0.80 -1.13 -3.85
CA GLN A 53 2.02 -1.50 -4.60
C GLN A 53 3.28 -1.55 -3.74
N GLY A 54 3.30 -0.89 -2.58
CA GLY A 54 4.48 -0.76 -1.73
C GLY A 54 5.60 0.09 -2.33
N GLU A 55 6.43 0.67 -1.46
CA GLU A 55 7.58 1.46 -1.89
C GLU A 55 8.79 0.62 -2.35
N GLY A 56 8.81 -0.71 -2.17
CA GLY A 56 9.89 -1.58 -2.67
C GLY A 56 11.30 -1.18 -2.20
N ILE A 57 11.41 -0.33 -1.16
CA ILE A 57 12.66 0.13 -0.56
C ILE A 57 12.61 -0.29 0.91
N SER A 58 13.52 -1.18 1.32
CA SER A 58 13.66 -1.58 2.72
C SER A 58 14.00 -0.35 3.58
N GLY A 59 13.21 -0.07 4.63
CA GLY A 59 13.53 0.92 5.66
C GLY A 59 12.87 2.30 5.55
N LYS A 60 12.12 2.62 4.48
CA LYS A 60 11.23 3.79 4.44
C LYS A 60 9.79 3.28 4.31
N ARG A 61 9.03 3.43 5.39
CA ARG A 61 7.63 3.03 5.55
C ARG A 61 7.38 1.54 5.20
N SER A 62 7.69 0.66 6.16
CA SER A 62 7.55 -0.79 6.02
C SER A 62 6.10 -1.32 5.98
N THR A 63 5.08 -0.45 5.94
CA THR A 63 3.66 -0.83 5.90
C THR A 63 2.94 -0.61 4.58
N SER A 64 3.44 0.23 3.67
CA SER A 64 2.74 0.42 2.40
C SER A 64 2.78 -0.89 1.62
N GLY A 65 1.62 -1.50 1.39
CA GLY A 65 1.51 -2.67 0.52
C GLY A 65 1.52 -4.02 1.22
N GLY A 66 1.30 -4.08 2.53
CA GLY A 66 1.07 -5.32 3.27
C GLY A 66 -0.37 -5.86 3.11
N PHE A 67 -0.55 -7.17 3.28
CA PHE A 67 -1.87 -7.80 3.30
C PHE A 67 -2.80 -7.27 4.42
N ASP A 68 -2.25 -6.70 5.48
CA ASP A 68 -3.00 -6.14 6.60
C ASP A 68 -3.72 -4.83 6.27
N GLU A 69 -3.35 -4.15 5.18
CA GLU A 69 -4.03 -2.94 4.68
C GLU A 69 -5.19 -3.27 3.74
N TYR A 70 -5.15 -4.44 3.08
CA TYR A 70 -6.01 -4.76 1.94
C TYR A 70 -7.51 -4.63 2.25
N PHE A 71 -7.97 -5.17 3.39
CA PHE A 71 -9.37 -5.07 3.80
C PHE A 71 -9.80 -3.61 4.00
N GLN A 72 -8.99 -2.79 4.66
CA GLN A 72 -9.33 -1.38 4.91
C GLN A 72 -9.40 -0.58 3.61
N VAL A 73 -8.46 -0.84 2.69
CA VAL A 73 -8.42 -0.18 1.38
C VAL A 73 -9.65 -0.53 0.54
N VAL A 74 -10.01 -1.82 0.46
CA VAL A 74 -11.16 -2.25 -0.34
C VAL A 74 -12.48 -1.73 0.24
N GLU A 75 -12.64 -1.76 1.56
CA GLU A 75 -13.82 -1.22 2.26
C GLU A 75 -13.95 0.30 2.03
N MET A 76 -12.85 1.05 2.13
CA MET A 76 -12.84 2.50 1.85
C MET A 76 -13.27 2.80 0.40
N LEU A 77 -12.82 2.00 -0.57
CA LEU A 77 -13.18 2.18 -1.97
C LEU A 77 -14.64 1.77 -2.26
N LEU A 78 -15.17 0.76 -1.56
CA LEU A 78 -16.59 0.40 -1.63
C LEU A 78 -17.46 1.53 -1.09
N ASP A 79 -17.15 2.05 0.11
CA ASP A 79 -17.79 3.23 0.71
C ASP A 79 -17.75 4.45 -0.22
N HIS A 80 -16.58 4.71 -0.83
CA HIS A 80 -16.41 5.79 -1.80
C HIS A 80 -17.33 5.66 -3.01
N LEU A 81 -17.48 4.45 -3.57
CA LEU A 81 -18.39 4.21 -4.69
C LEU A 81 -19.86 4.31 -4.27
N GLU A 82 -20.22 3.91 -3.04
CA GLU A 82 -21.58 4.07 -2.50
C GLU A 82 -21.96 5.54 -2.38
N LEU A 83 -21.08 6.36 -1.80
CA LEU A 83 -21.25 7.82 -1.74
C LEU A 83 -21.36 8.41 -3.16
N ALA A 84 -20.50 7.99 -4.08
CA ALA A 84 -20.51 8.49 -5.46
C ALA A 84 -21.86 8.19 -6.17
N VAL A 85 -22.52 7.07 -5.86
CA VAL A 85 -23.88 6.77 -6.36
C VAL A 85 -24.92 7.74 -5.78
N GLN A 86 -24.77 8.13 -4.51
CA GLN A 86 -25.63 9.12 -3.85
C GLN A 86 -25.43 10.51 -4.46
N GLY A 87 -24.22 10.78 -4.97
CA GLY A 87 -23.84 12.02 -5.67
C GLY A 87 -22.92 12.92 -4.87
N VAL A 88 -22.30 12.36 -3.84
CA VAL A 88 -21.29 13.01 -3.02
C VAL A 88 -20.03 12.16 -3.10
N ILE A 89 -18.88 12.80 -3.11
CA ILE A 89 -17.58 12.15 -2.92
C ILE A 89 -16.83 12.93 -1.86
N ILE A 90 -15.77 12.35 -1.32
CA ILE A 90 -14.93 13.06 -0.35
C ILE A 90 -13.57 13.26 -0.99
N GLU A 91 -13.17 14.52 -1.03
CA GLU A 91 -11.90 14.98 -1.57
C GLU A 91 -11.03 15.54 -0.44
N GLU A 92 -9.73 15.43 -0.60
CA GLU A 92 -8.75 16.09 0.27
C GLU A 92 -8.39 17.44 -0.34
N ASN A 93 -8.56 18.52 0.41
CA ASN A 93 -8.16 19.86 -0.01
C ASN A 93 -6.64 20.09 0.20
N ASP A 94 -6.12 21.25 -0.22
CA ASP A 94 -4.69 21.57 -0.13
C ASP A 94 -4.16 21.55 1.33
N ASP A 95 -5.04 21.83 2.30
CA ASP A 95 -4.74 21.80 3.74
C ASP A 95 -4.85 20.40 4.36
N HIS A 96 -4.99 19.34 3.55
CA HIS A 96 -5.13 17.94 3.97
C HIS A 96 -6.40 17.67 4.79
N ILE A 97 -7.43 18.49 4.59
CA ILE A 97 -8.74 18.34 5.21
C ILE A 97 -9.66 17.61 4.23
N MET A 98 -10.41 16.64 4.75
CA MET A 98 -11.41 15.90 4.00
C MET A 98 -12.73 16.67 3.94
N GLU A 99 -13.26 16.85 2.74
CA GLU A 99 -14.51 17.59 2.51
C GLU A 99 -15.45 16.81 1.59
N GLU A 100 -16.76 16.91 1.84
CA GLU A 100 -17.79 16.38 0.96
C GLU A 100 -18.01 17.30 -0.24
N VAL A 101 -17.86 16.76 -1.44
CA VAL A 101 -18.00 17.47 -2.71
C VAL A 101 -19.09 16.82 -3.54
N HIS A 102 -19.97 17.64 -4.11
CA HIS A 102 -21.00 17.16 -5.02
C HIS A 102 -20.41 16.75 -6.37
N LEU A 103 -20.77 15.54 -6.80
CA LEU A 103 -20.19 14.89 -7.98
C LEU A 103 -20.92 15.24 -9.28
N PHE A 104 -22.22 15.54 -9.21
CA PHE A 104 -23.10 15.67 -10.37
C PHE A 104 -23.67 17.07 -10.58
N ASP A 105 -23.04 18.07 -9.97
CA ASP A 105 -23.40 19.48 -10.17
C ASP A 105 -23.26 19.84 -11.65
N ASP A 106 -24.19 20.67 -12.13
CA ASP A 106 -24.26 21.14 -13.52
C ASP A 106 -24.39 20.06 -14.60
N MET A 107 -24.65 18.80 -14.23
CA MET A 107 -24.82 17.68 -15.18
C MET A 107 -26.29 17.40 -15.47
N ASP A 108 -26.63 17.15 -16.73
CA ASP A 108 -27.99 16.81 -17.11
C ASP A 108 -28.47 15.47 -16.50
N ALA A 109 -29.80 15.31 -16.39
CA ALA A 109 -30.40 14.16 -15.73
C ALA A 109 -30.08 12.82 -16.42
N LYS A 110 -29.94 12.79 -17.75
CA LYS A 110 -29.63 11.58 -18.51
C LYS A 110 -28.19 11.15 -18.24
N THR A 111 -27.24 12.08 -18.33
CA THR A 111 -25.82 11.81 -18.08
C THR A 111 -25.58 11.39 -16.63
N ARG A 112 -26.19 12.08 -15.66
CA ARG A 112 -26.17 11.71 -14.24
C ARG A 112 -26.67 10.28 -14.01
N ARG A 113 -27.80 9.92 -14.64
CA ARG A 113 -28.38 8.57 -14.51
C ARG A 113 -27.45 7.50 -15.07
N LEU A 114 -26.84 7.75 -16.23
CA LEU A 114 -25.88 6.83 -16.85
C LEU A 114 -24.64 6.65 -15.96
N LEU A 115 -24.06 7.74 -15.46
CA LEU A 115 -22.87 7.68 -14.61
C LEU A 115 -23.14 6.92 -13.31
N LYS A 116 -24.30 7.12 -12.66
CA LYS A 116 -24.72 6.32 -11.50
C LYS A 116 -24.80 4.82 -11.80
N ILE A 117 -25.26 4.42 -12.99
CA ILE A 117 -25.28 3.01 -13.40
C ILE A 117 -23.85 2.45 -13.50
N TYR A 118 -22.93 3.20 -14.14
CA TYR A 118 -21.54 2.76 -14.26
C TYR A 118 -20.83 2.65 -12.92
N ILE A 119 -21.06 3.59 -11.99
CA ILE A 119 -20.52 3.52 -10.62
C ILE A 119 -21.03 2.27 -9.91
N LYS A 120 -22.33 1.96 -10.00
CA LYS A 120 -22.91 0.73 -9.44
C LYS A 120 -22.30 -0.54 -10.03
N LEU A 121 -21.99 -0.55 -11.33
CA LEU A 121 -21.31 -1.67 -11.97
C LEU A 121 -19.88 -1.82 -11.44
N GLY A 122 -19.16 -0.72 -11.25
CA GLY A 122 -17.85 -0.69 -10.62
C GLY A 122 -17.89 -1.25 -9.19
N TRP A 123 -18.85 -0.80 -8.39
CA TRP A 123 -19.05 -1.28 -7.01
C TRP A 123 -19.35 -2.79 -7.00
N LYS A 124 -20.26 -3.25 -7.86
CA LYS A 124 -20.61 -4.67 -7.96
C LYS A 124 -19.39 -5.51 -8.30
N LYS A 125 -18.54 -5.05 -9.24
CA LYS A 125 -17.32 -5.77 -9.61
C LYS A 125 -16.32 -5.79 -8.46
N MET A 126 -16.16 -4.68 -7.75
CA MET A 126 -15.28 -4.59 -6.61
C MET A 126 -15.72 -5.50 -5.46
N ASN A 127 -17.01 -5.52 -5.14
CA ASN A 127 -17.58 -6.38 -4.11
C ASN A 127 -17.45 -7.88 -4.47
N GLU A 128 -17.55 -8.24 -5.76
CA GLU A 128 -17.27 -9.60 -6.24
C GLU A 128 -15.83 -10.03 -5.91
N TYR A 129 -14.85 -9.14 -6.06
CA TYR A 129 -13.46 -9.43 -5.68
C TYR A 129 -13.25 -9.43 -4.17
N TYR A 130 -13.95 -8.56 -3.44
CA TYR A 130 -13.91 -8.57 -1.98
C TYR A 130 -14.35 -9.93 -1.43
N GLY A 131 -15.42 -10.51 -1.97
CA GLY A 131 -15.88 -11.86 -1.62
C GLY A 131 -14.90 -13.00 -1.93
N LYS A 132 -13.85 -12.74 -2.74
CA LYS A 132 -12.80 -13.71 -3.06
C LYS A 132 -11.60 -13.64 -2.11
N LEU A 133 -11.59 -12.69 -1.15
CA LEU A 133 -10.54 -12.53 -0.15
C LEU A 133 -10.67 -13.55 0.99
N THR A 134 -10.59 -14.83 0.65
CA THR A 134 -10.80 -15.95 1.58
C THR A 134 -9.51 -16.59 2.09
N SER A 135 -8.35 -16.15 1.57
CA SER A 135 -7.07 -16.70 2.00
C SER A 135 -6.79 -16.36 3.46
N THR A 136 -6.31 -17.36 4.21
CA THR A 136 -5.88 -17.17 5.62
C THR A 136 -4.73 -16.17 5.73
N ALA A 137 -3.94 -15.96 4.67
CA ALA A 137 -2.83 -15.01 4.68
C ALA A 137 -3.28 -13.55 4.89
N TYR A 138 -4.40 -13.12 4.29
CA TYR A 138 -4.95 -11.78 4.50
C TYR A 138 -5.37 -11.57 5.95
N ILE A 139 -6.06 -12.57 6.52
CA ILE A 139 -6.52 -12.52 7.91
C ILE A 139 -5.35 -12.58 8.88
N ALA A 140 -4.37 -13.45 8.61
CA ALA A 140 -3.15 -13.59 9.40
C ALA A 140 -2.41 -12.26 9.51
N ALA A 141 -2.20 -11.55 8.40
CA ALA A 141 -1.51 -10.27 8.39
C ALA A 141 -2.23 -9.24 9.28
N VAL A 142 -3.57 -9.14 9.22
CA VAL A 142 -4.34 -8.25 10.10
C VAL A 142 -4.24 -8.66 11.57
N VAL A 143 -4.31 -9.97 11.86
CA VAL A 143 -4.27 -10.50 13.23
C VAL A 143 -2.89 -10.33 13.86
N PHE A 144 -1.82 -10.54 13.10
CA PHE A 144 -0.45 -10.35 13.55
C PHE A 144 -0.02 -8.88 13.57
N HIS A 145 -0.79 -7.97 12.98
CA HIS A 145 -0.55 -6.55 13.19
C HIS A 145 -0.93 -6.16 14.64
N PRO A 146 0.04 -5.72 15.49
CA PRO A 146 -0.13 -5.58 16.93
C PRO A 146 -1.20 -4.54 17.34
N CYS A 147 -1.40 -3.49 16.53
CA CYS A 147 -2.42 -2.47 16.77
C CYS A 147 -3.81 -2.82 16.21
N LYS A 148 -3.93 -3.81 15.30
CA LYS A 148 -5.19 -4.18 14.63
C LYS A 148 -5.81 -5.39 15.32
N LYS A 149 -5.10 -6.52 15.31
CA LYS A 149 -5.56 -7.85 15.80
C LYS A 149 -6.97 -8.19 15.28
N TRP A 150 -7.67 -9.08 15.99
CA TRP A 150 -9.08 -9.41 15.70
C TRP A 150 -10.04 -8.23 15.86
N ARG A 151 -9.66 -7.15 16.55
CA ARG A 151 -10.53 -5.99 16.78
C ARG A 151 -10.94 -5.36 15.44
N THR A 152 -10.00 -5.14 14.52
CA THR A 152 -10.28 -4.54 13.22
C THR A 152 -11.23 -5.41 12.39
N LEU A 153 -11.00 -6.73 12.34
CA LEU A 153 -11.89 -7.66 11.63
C LEU A 153 -13.28 -7.71 12.26
N GLY A 154 -13.36 -7.65 13.60
CA GLY A 154 -14.64 -7.57 14.31
C GLY A 154 -15.42 -6.29 13.99
N GLN A 155 -14.75 -5.15 13.82
CA GLN A 155 -15.40 -3.90 13.40
C GLN A 155 -15.93 -3.98 11.96
N LEU A 156 -15.15 -4.57 11.04
CA LEU A 156 -15.54 -4.74 9.65
C LEU A 156 -16.69 -5.74 9.50
N TRP A 157 -16.56 -6.90 10.13
CA TRP A 157 -17.59 -7.95 10.11
C TRP A 157 -18.84 -7.61 10.93
N GLY A 158 -18.79 -6.60 11.79
CA GLY A 158 -19.96 -6.16 12.56
C GLY A 158 -21.12 -5.67 11.69
N GLN A 159 -20.87 -5.33 10.42
CA GLN A 159 -21.87 -4.92 9.44
C GLN A 159 -22.55 -6.11 8.71
N LEU A 160 -22.05 -7.33 8.89
CA LEU A 160 -22.51 -8.55 8.23
C LEU A 160 -23.32 -9.46 9.19
N PRO A 161 -24.10 -10.43 8.67
CA PRO A 161 -24.88 -11.34 9.50
C PRO A 161 -24.01 -12.12 10.50
N SER A 162 -24.35 -12.02 11.80
CA SER A 162 -23.52 -12.54 12.92
C SER A 162 -23.21 -14.04 12.86
N ARG A 163 -24.08 -14.84 12.24
CA ARG A 163 -23.87 -16.29 12.10
C ARG A 163 -22.70 -16.60 11.15
N GLN A 164 -22.66 -15.92 10.01
CA GLN A 164 -21.64 -16.12 8.98
C GLN A 164 -20.27 -15.64 9.45
N THR A 165 -20.23 -14.49 10.13
CA THR A 165 -18.97 -13.89 10.62
C THR A 165 -18.37 -14.69 11.77
N SER A 166 -19.20 -15.31 12.61
CA SER A 166 -18.75 -16.25 13.66
C SER A 166 -18.18 -17.53 13.07
N GLU A 167 -18.80 -18.09 12.03
CA GLU A 167 -18.29 -19.27 11.32
C GLU A 167 -16.93 -18.96 10.67
N TRP A 168 -16.80 -17.84 9.95
CA TRP A 168 -15.54 -17.40 9.37
C TRP A 168 -14.44 -17.23 10.41
N ARG A 169 -14.74 -16.56 11.53
CA ARG A 169 -13.79 -16.36 12.61
C ARG A 169 -13.25 -17.68 13.13
N LYS A 170 -14.12 -18.66 13.41
CA LYS A 170 -13.72 -19.99 13.87
C LYS A 170 -12.85 -20.71 12.83
N THR A 171 -13.22 -20.64 11.55
CA THR A 171 -12.42 -21.23 10.46
C THR A 171 -11.02 -20.62 10.39
N TYR A 172 -10.90 -19.30 10.45
CA TYR A 172 -9.59 -18.63 10.39
C TYR A 172 -8.75 -18.85 11.65
N GLU A 173 -9.36 -18.83 12.84
CA GLU A 173 -8.68 -19.17 14.10
C GLU A 173 -8.14 -20.62 14.05
N GLY A 174 -8.92 -21.57 13.55
CA GLY A 174 -8.48 -22.95 13.35
C GLY A 174 -7.35 -23.08 12.32
N ASN A 175 -7.43 -22.38 11.19
CA ASN A 175 -6.39 -22.39 10.17
C ASN A 175 -5.07 -21.79 10.68
N LEU A 176 -5.13 -20.67 11.41
CA LEU A 176 -3.95 -20.04 12.02
C LEU A 176 -3.30 -20.97 13.05
N ARG A 177 -4.11 -21.60 13.91
CA ARG A 177 -3.61 -22.56 14.89
C ARG A 177 -2.94 -23.76 14.23
N ARG A 178 -3.54 -24.29 13.17
CA ARG A 178 -2.93 -25.39 12.39
C ARG A 178 -1.56 -25.00 11.83
N VAL A 179 -1.44 -23.83 11.20
CA VAL A 179 -0.16 -23.35 10.66
C VAL A 179 0.88 -23.17 11.78
N TRP A 180 0.47 -22.62 12.92
CA TRP A 180 1.32 -22.48 14.09
C TRP A 180 1.85 -23.83 14.60
N GLU A 181 0.97 -24.79 14.83
CA GLU A 181 1.29 -26.11 15.36
C GLU A 181 2.17 -26.93 14.42
N GLU A 182 1.89 -26.89 13.11
CA GLU A 182 2.61 -27.68 12.11
C GLU A 182 4.01 -27.14 11.81
N LYS A 183 4.21 -25.81 11.79
CA LYS A 183 5.42 -25.20 11.22
C LYS A 183 6.30 -24.45 12.22
N TYR A 184 5.72 -23.80 13.23
CA TYR A 184 6.44 -22.82 14.04
C TYR A 184 6.59 -23.23 15.51
N LYS A 185 5.59 -23.92 16.08
CA LYS A 185 5.54 -24.28 17.50
C LYS A 185 6.78 -25.05 17.96
N ASN A 186 7.31 -25.94 17.13
CA ASN A 186 8.49 -26.75 17.44
C ASN A 186 9.75 -26.34 16.65
N MET A 187 9.74 -25.14 16.07
CA MET A 187 10.87 -24.64 15.29
C MET A 187 12.09 -24.43 16.21
N ALA A 188 13.25 -24.95 15.81
CA ALA A 188 14.50 -24.77 16.53
C ALA A 188 14.90 -23.28 16.50
N HIS A 189 15.02 -22.67 17.68
CA HIS A 189 15.41 -21.27 17.79
C HIS A 189 16.92 -21.13 17.54
N LYS A 190 17.30 -20.46 16.45
CA LYS A 190 18.67 -19.93 16.29
C LYS A 190 18.68 -18.54 16.92
N GLU A 191 19.49 -18.36 17.96
CA GLU A 191 19.78 -17.04 18.51
C GLU A 191 20.37 -16.16 17.39
N ALA A 192 19.68 -15.06 17.06
CA ALA A 192 20.21 -14.04 16.18
C ALA A 192 20.26 -12.70 16.93
N CYS A 193 21.49 -12.22 17.10
CA CYS A 193 21.79 -10.88 17.58
C CYS A 193 21.69 -9.88 16.41
N ASN A 194 21.02 -8.74 16.62
CA ASN A 194 21.56 -7.39 16.40
C ASN A 194 20.40 -6.37 16.47
N THR A 195 20.56 -5.42 17.38
CA THR A 195 19.71 -4.25 17.54
C THR A 195 19.96 -3.27 16.39
N VAL A 196 18.94 -3.05 15.55
CA VAL A 196 18.91 -1.88 14.66
C VAL A 196 17.86 -0.94 15.21
N SER A 197 18.33 0.14 15.85
CA SER A 197 17.48 1.18 16.41
C SER A 197 16.68 1.88 15.31
N ALA A 198 15.35 1.90 15.44
CA ALA A 198 14.47 2.67 14.57
C ALA A 198 14.60 4.16 14.89
N SER A 199 14.96 4.96 13.87
CA SER A 199 14.83 6.42 13.91
C SER A 199 13.35 6.76 13.87
N GLY A 200 12.83 7.35 14.95
CA GLY A 200 11.44 7.79 15.03
C GLY A 200 11.12 8.85 13.98
N SER A 201 10.14 8.59 13.12
CA SER A 201 9.47 9.65 12.36
C SER A 201 8.12 9.94 13.01
N ASN A 202 7.93 11.16 13.50
CA ASN A 202 6.60 11.69 13.76
C ASN A 202 5.90 11.90 12.41
N SER A 203 5.14 10.91 11.95
CA SER A 203 4.35 11.04 10.73
C SER A 203 2.91 11.34 11.08
N ALA A 204 2.36 12.37 10.43
CA ALA A 204 0.92 12.58 10.31
C ALA A 204 0.24 11.33 9.72
N LEU A 205 -1.06 11.18 9.95
CA LEU A 205 -1.89 10.12 9.35
C LEU A 205 -1.70 10.10 7.83
N ASP A 206 -1.96 8.98 7.17
CA ASP A 206 -2.02 8.96 5.71
C ASP A 206 -3.42 9.28 5.15
N TYR A 207 -3.53 9.39 3.83
CA TYR A 207 -4.78 9.69 3.13
C TYR A 207 -5.90 8.68 3.46
N ILE A 208 -5.60 7.37 3.45
CA ILE A 208 -6.61 6.32 3.69
C ILE A 208 -7.02 6.33 5.17
N GLU A 209 -6.07 6.54 6.08
CA GLU A 209 -6.34 6.69 7.51
C GLU A 209 -7.22 7.91 7.79
N ARG A 210 -6.93 9.07 7.17
CA ARG A 210 -7.80 10.25 7.23
C ARG A 210 -9.17 9.96 6.67
N ARG A 211 -9.25 9.26 5.53
CA ARG A 211 -10.52 8.90 4.86
C ARG A 211 -11.38 8.01 5.76
N VAL A 212 -10.81 6.96 6.33
CA VAL A 212 -11.50 6.02 7.24
C VAL A 212 -11.91 6.73 8.53
N ALA A 213 -11.07 7.61 9.08
CA ALA A 213 -11.41 8.39 10.26
C ALA A 213 -12.60 9.33 9.99
N PHE A 214 -12.61 10.00 8.83
CA PHE A 214 -13.69 10.90 8.42
C PHE A 214 -15.00 10.15 8.14
N SER A 215 -14.98 9.04 7.39
CA SER A 215 -16.19 8.22 7.18
C SER A 215 -16.79 7.74 8.51
N ARG A 216 -15.94 7.43 9.52
CA ARG A 216 -16.41 7.07 10.87
C ARG A 216 -17.05 8.22 11.63
N SER A 217 -16.58 9.47 11.44
CA SER A 217 -17.21 10.63 12.09
C SER A 217 -18.58 10.96 11.50
N LEU A 218 -18.81 10.69 10.21
CA LEU A 218 -20.11 10.91 9.57
C LEU A 218 -21.20 9.95 10.07
N VAL A 219 -20.83 8.73 10.48
CA VAL A 219 -21.76 7.68 10.93
C VAL A 219 -22.10 7.79 12.42
N ARG A 220 -21.40 8.62 13.21
CA ARG A 220 -21.61 8.77 14.66
C ARG A 220 -21.88 10.22 15.08
N PRO A 221 -23.13 10.61 15.38
CA PRO A 221 -23.40 11.73 16.27
C PRO A 221 -23.17 11.27 17.72
N ASP A 222 -22.15 11.85 18.36
CA ASP A 222 -21.85 11.84 19.80
C ASP A 222 -22.26 10.59 20.61
N SER A 223 -21.30 9.67 20.77
CA SER A 223 -21.30 8.77 21.93
C SER A 223 -19.86 8.58 22.40
N GLN A 224 -19.53 9.26 23.49
CA GLN A 224 -18.33 9.03 24.29
C GLN A 224 -18.20 7.53 24.62
N GLU A 225 -17.30 6.83 23.93
CA GLU A 225 -16.88 5.49 24.32
C GLU A 225 -16.12 5.58 25.66
N ARG A 226 -16.83 5.22 26.75
CA ARG A 226 -16.23 4.97 28.06
C ARG A 226 -15.16 3.90 27.92
N GLN A 227 -13.90 4.31 27.87
CA GLN A 227 -12.76 3.43 28.09
C GLN A 227 -12.79 2.94 29.54
N SER A 228 -13.22 1.69 29.74
CA SER A 228 -13.06 0.98 31.00
C SER A 228 -11.58 0.67 31.23
N LYS A 229 -10.92 1.48 32.07
CA LYS A 229 -9.63 1.15 32.66
C LYS A 229 -9.82 -0.07 33.58
N ARG A 230 -9.43 -1.26 33.14
CA ARG A 230 -9.23 -2.40 34.04
C ARG A 230 -7.78 -2.45 34.53
N PRO A 231 -7.52 -2.88 35.78
CA PRO A 231 -6.21 -2.76 36.39
C PRO A 231 -5.23 -3.76 35.81
N LYS A 232 -3.96 -3.33 35.69
CA LYS A 232 -2.81 -4.22 35.49
C LYS A 232 -2.70 -5.16 36.69
N GLN A 233 -2.92 -6.45 36.48
CA GLN A 233 -2.48 -7.48 37.41
C GLN A 233 -1.56 -8.45 36.67
N SER A 234 -0.28 -8.38 37.00
CA SER A 234 0.72 -9.40 36.72
C SER A 234 0.46 -10.57 37.67
N VAL A 235 -0.10 -11.65 37.15
CA VAL A 235 -0.09 -12.96 37.80
C VAL A 235 0.64 -13.90 36.85
N ALA A 236 1.71 -14.53 37.35
CA ALA A 236 2.46 -15.54 36.61
C ALA A 236 1.51 -16.70 36.29
N LEU A 237 1.15 -16.82 35.01
CA LEU A 237 0.34 -17.91 34.49
C LEU A 237 1.26 -19.01 33.93
N PRO A 238 0.77 -20.27 33.88
CA PRO A 238 1.53 -21.41 33.35
C PRO A 238 2.00 -21.13 31.93
N VAL A 239 2.96 -21.91 31.41
CA VAL A 239 3.51 -21.82 30.05
C VAL A 239 2.35 -21.90 29.05
N GLN A 240 1.73 -20.76 28.74
CA GLN A 240 0.70 -20.64 27.73
C GLN A 240 1.39 -20.71 26.38
N ASP A 241 0.72 -21.35 25.43
CA ASP A 241 1.15 -21.36 24.05
C ASP A 241 1.29 -19.91 23.54
N GLU A 242 2.41 -19.59 22.87
CA GLU A 242 2.76 -18.22 22.46
C GLU A 242 1.62 -17.57 21.65
N LEU A 243 0.97 -18.34 20.78
CA LEU A 243 -0.16 -17.85 19.97
C LEU A 243 -1.33 -17.45 20.85
N ASP A 244 -1.71 -18.30 21.80
CA ASP A 244 -2.85 -18.04 22.70
C ASP A 244 -2.59 -16.83 23.60
N GLN A 245 -1.36 -16.70 24.10
CA GLN A 245 -0.95 -15.55 24.87
C GLN A 245 -1.08 -14.25 24.05
N TYR A 246 -0.51 -14.21 22.84
CA TYR A 246 -0.59 -13.04 21.96
C TYR A 246 -2.04 -12.66 21.60
N LEU A 247 -2.89 -13.64 21.30
CA LEU A 247 -4.29 -13.41 20.93
C LEU A 247 -5.15 -12.92 22.10
N SER A 248 -4.80 -13.29 23.33
CA SER A 248 -5.49 -12.81 24.55
C SER A 248 -5.18 -11.35 24.89
N GLU A 249 -4.03 -10.84 24.45
CA GLU A 249 -3.58 -9.50 24.78
C GLU A 249 -4.33 -8.41 24.03
N PRO A 250 -4.59 -7.26 24.66
CA PRO A 250 -5.17 -6.13 23.96
C PRO A 250 -4.26 -5.65 22.82
N PRO A 251 -4.82 -5.04 21.77
CA PRO A 251 -4.03 -4.36 20.74
C PRO A 251 -3.14 -3.26 21.34
N VAL A 252 -1.95 -3.12 20.78
CA VAL A 252 -0.95 -2.14 21.20
C VAL A 252 -1.37 -0.76 20.71
N ASP A 253 -1.44 0.20 21.63
CA ASP A 253 -1.75 1.59 21.31
C ASP A 253 -0.45 2.40 21.13
N ASN A 254 0.14 2.30 19.94
CA ASN A 254 1.34 3.02 19.57
C ASN A 254 1.37 3.29 18.06
N ILE A 255 1.44 4.56 17.68
CA ILE A 255 1.42 5.00 16.28
C ILE A 255 2.67 4.51 15.52
N ALA A 256 3.84 4.46 16.17
CA ALA A 256 5.06 3.97 15.53
C ALA A 256 4.93 2.50 15.11
N TYR A 257 4.34 1.65 15.97
CA TYR A 257 4.09 0.24 15.66
C TYR A 257 2.89 0.00 14.75
N LYS A 258 2.06 1.04 14.54
CA LYS A 258 1.03 1.05 13.50
C LYS A 258 1.65 1.31 12.13
N LEU A 259 2.68 2.16 12.07
CA LEU A 259 3.42 2.47 10.85
C LEU A 259 4.51 1.43 10.52
N ASP A 260 4.97 0.67 11.51
CA ASP A 260 5.91 -0.43 11.32
C ASP A 260 5.60 -1.58 12.30
N PRO A 261 4.69 -2.50 11.92
CA PRO A 261 4.32 -3.64 12.77
C PRO A 261 5.48 -4.64 12.88
N ILE A 262 6.38 -4.69 11.90
CA ILE A 262 7.56 -5.58 11.92
C ILE A 262 8.54 -5.10 12.98
N ALA A 263 8.73 -3.79 13.15
CA ALA A 263 9.55 -3.25 14.25
C ALA A 263 9.04 -3.72 15.62
N TRP A 264 7.73 -3.80 15.85
CA TRP A 264 7.22 -4.33 17.12
C TRP A 264 7.59 -5.81 17.33
N TRP A 265 7.45 -6.63 16.28
CA TRP A 265 7.83 -8.04 16.32
C TRP A 265 9.32 -8.25 16.54
N ARG A 266 10.16 -7.38 15.97
CA ARG A 266 11.62 -7.36 16.16
C ARG A 266 12.04 -6.88 17.55
N ASP A 267 11.52 -5.73 17.98
CA ASP A 267 12.08 -4.97 19.10
C ASP A 267 11.47 -5.36 20.46
N VAL A 268 10.17 -5.68 20.49
CA VAL A 268 9.42 -5.94 21.73
C VAL A 268 9.14 -7.42 21.91
N SER A 269 8.80 -8.09 20.82
CA SER A 269 8.24 -9.43 20.86
C SER A 269 9.21 -10.54 20.53
N ALA A 270 10.40 -10.26 19.97
CA ALA A 270 11.39 -11.30 19.67
C ALA A 270 11.82 -12.08 20.94
N VAL A 271 11.93 -11.38 22.08
CA VAL A 271 12.29 -12.00 23.37
C VAL A 271 11.09 -12.72 24.01
N ARG A 272 9.88 -12.17 23.85
CA ARG A 272 8.67 -12.67 24.51
C ARG A 272 7.98 -13.81 23.75
N PHE A 273 8.11 -13.78 22.43
CA PHE A 273 7.46 -14.64 21.45
C PHE A 273 8.49 -15.12 20.41
N PRO A 274 9.49 -15.90 20.83
CA PRO A 274 10.65 -16.25 20.01
C PRO A 274 10.32 -17.11 18.78
N ARG A 275 9.19 -17.81 18.78
CA ARG A 275 8.74 -18.64 17.65
C ARG A 275 7.59 -17.98 16.90
N LEU A 276 6.65 -17.37 17.61
CA LEU A 276 5.51 -16.70 16.99
C LEU A 276 5.94 -15.47 16.18
N SER A 277 7.01 -14.78 16.58
CA SER A 277 7.57 -13.66 15.81
C SER A 277 7.95 -14.05 14.37
N TYR A 278 8.49 -15.24 14.14
CA TYR A 278 8.76 -15.75 12.78
C TYR A 278 7.47 -15.89 11.97
N MET A 279 6.44 -16.53 12.53
CA MET A 279 5.15 -16.67 11.86
C MET A 279 4.53 -15.31 11.54
N ALA A 280 4.59 -14.38 12.48
CA ALA A 280 4.05 -13.04 12.31
C ALA A 280 4.78 -12.27 11.19
N VAL A 281 6.11 -12.30 11.19
CA VAL A 281 6.94 -11.66 10.15
C VAL A 281 6.68 -12.29 8.78
N ASP A 282 6.58 -13.62 8.69
CA ASP A 282 6.30 -14.32 7.43
C ASP A 282 4.95 -13.92 6.82
N PHE A 283 3.92 -13.65 7.63
CA PHE A 283 2.63 -13.16 7.14
C PHE A 283 2.59 -11.65 6.89
N LEU A 284 3.28 -10.84 7.68
CA LEU A 284 3.32 -9.39 7.54
C LEU A 284 4.19 -8.94 6.35
N THR A 285 5.18 -9.74 5.96
CA THR A 285 6.09 -9.43 4.83
C THR A 285 5.54 -9.87 3.47
N ILE A 286 4.36 -10.48 3.42
CA ILE A 286 3.72 -10.84 2.15
C ILE A 286 3.29 -9.56 1.44
N ALA A 287 3.92 -9.27 0.30
CA ALA A 287 3.54 -8.15 -0.55
C ALA A 287 2.11 -8.33 -1.09
N SER A 288 1.33 -7.25 -1.05
CA SER A 288 -0.06 -7.27 -1.50
C SER A 288 -0.24 -7.22 -3.01
N SER A 289 0.82 -6.91 -3.75
CA SER A 289 0.83 -6.81 -5.21
C SER A 289 2.14 -7.33 -5.82
N SER A 290 2.07 -7.82 -7.07
CA SER A 290 3.24 -8.12 -7.90
C SER A 290 4.01 -6.88 -8.35
N ALA A 291 3.52 -5.67 -8.06
CA ALA A 291 4.08 -4.43 -8.55
C ALA A 291 5.55 -4.18 -8.13
N GLU A 292 5.97 -4.66 -6.96
CA GLU A 292 7.38 -4.60 -6.56
C GLU A 292 8.25 -5.38 -7.55
N THR A 293 7.87 -6.62 -7.85
CA THR A 293 8.57 -7.43 -8.86
C THR A 293 8.48 -6.83 -10.26
N GLU A 294 7.35 -6.21 -10.63
CA GLU A 294 7.19 -5.54 -11.92
C GLU A 294 8.11 -4.31 -12.05
N ARG A 295 8.33 -3.58 -10.95
CA ARG A 295 9.28 -2.46 -10.91
C ARG A 295 10.72 -2.94 -11.11
N ASP A 296 11.07 -4.08 -10.53
CA ASP A 296 12.37 -4.72 -10.75
C ASP A 296 12.51 -5.23 -12.18
N PHE A 297 11.49 -5.86 -12.75
CA PHE A 297 11.49 -6.29 -14.16
C PHE A 297 11.54 -5.10 -15.14
N SER A 298 10.82 -4.03 -14.86
CA SER A 298 10.86 -2.79 -15.64
C SER A 298 12.27 -2.18 -15.64
N SER A 299 12.94 -2.19 -14.49
CA SER A 299 14.33 -1.76 -14.39
C SER A 299 15.29 -2.69 -15.16
N CYS A 300 15.01 -4.00 -15.20
CA CYS A 300 15.73 -4.95 -16.05
C CYS A 300 15.50 -4.69 -17.54
N GLY A 301 14.40 -4.05 -17.94
CA GLY A 301 14.07 -3.79 -19.34
C GLY A 301 15.23 -3.16 -20.10
N ARG A 302 15.91 -2.16 -19.51
CA ARG A 302 17.09 -1.49 -20.09
C ARG A 302 18.35 -2.37 -20.19
N MET A 303 18.39 -3.48 -19.47
CA MET A 303 19.48 -4.47 -19.49
C MET A 303 19.21 -5.61 -20.48
N VAL A 304 17.95 -5.79 -20.87
CA VAL A 304 17.47 -6.86 -21.76
C VAL A 304 16.99 -6.30 -23.11
N THR A 305 17.13 -4.98 -23.34
CA THR A 305 16.78 -4.35 -24.62
C THR A 305 17.61 -4.89 -25.78
N PRO A 306 17.08 -4.85 -27.03
CA PRO A 306 17.75 -5.35 -28.23
C PRO A 306 19.16 -4.77 -28.49
N LEU A 307 19.47 -3.60 -27.92
CA LEU A 307 20.76 -2.92 -28.07
C LEU A 307 21.82 -3.38 -27.05
N ARG A 308 21.45 -4.16 -26.01
CA ARG A 308 22.34 -4.69 -24.95
C ARG A 308 22.27 -6.22 -24.80
N CYS A 309 22.03 -6.94 -25.89
CA CYS A 309 21.78 -8.39 -25.96
C CYS A 309 22.89 -9.35 -25.48
N ARG A 310 24.00 -8.90 -24.87
CA ARG A 310 25.11 -9.79 -24.45
C ARG A 310 25.21 -10.05 -22.95
N LEU A 311 24.31 -9.48 -22.13
CA LEU A 311 24.30 -9.78 -20.68
C LEU A 311 23.66 -11.15 -20.42
N ARG A 312 24.40 -12.03 -19.74
CA ARG A 312 23.87 -13.33 -19.30
C ARG A 312 22.89 -13.13 -18.14
N ARG A 313 21.89 -14.02 -18.03
CA ARG A 313 20.85 -13.99 -16.98
C ARG A 313 21.36 -13.79 -15.54
N HIS A 314 22.47 -14.44 -15.18
CA HIS A 314 23.04 -14.31 -13.82
C HIS A 314 23.66 -12.93 -13.59
N ILE A 315 24.19 -12.28 -14.62
CA ILE A 315 24.74 -10.91 -14.52
C ILE A 315 23.59 -9.92 -14.29
N VAL A 316 22.47 -10.09 -14.99
CA VAL A 316 21.27 -9.26 -14.78
C VAL A 316 20.75 -9.43 -13.35
N ALA A 317 20.64 -10.67 -12.86
CA ALA A 317 20.21 -10.96 -11.50
C ALA A 317 21.15 -10.35 -10.45
N MET A 318 22.48 -10.51 -10.60
CA MET A 318 23.46 -9.92 -9.69
C MET A 318 23.41 -8.40 -9.67
N ALA A 319 23.29 -7.75 -10.83
CA ALA A 319 23.20 -6.30 -10.92
C ALA A 319 21.94 -5.76 -10.23
N GLN A 320 20.79 -6.42 -10.39
CA GLN A 320 19.57 -6.03 -9.68
C GLN A 320 19.67 -6.26 -8.18
N CYS A 321 20.29 -7.37 -7.77
CA CYS A 321 20.55 -7.66 -6.36
C CYS A 321 21.43 -6.57 -5.72
N LEU A 322 22.55 -6.20 -6.36
CA LEU A 322 23.42 -5.12 -5.92
C LEU A 322 22.70 -3.76 -5.88
N ARG A 323 21.86 -3.46 -6.88
CA ARG A 323 21.03 -2.25 -6.90
C ARG A 323 20.04 -2.23 -5.74
N SER A 324 19.38 -3.35 -5.46
CA SER A 324 18.42 -3.49 -4.36
C SER A 324 19.12 -3.32 -3.00
N TRP A 325 20.22 -4.04 -2.76
CA TRP A 325 21.02 -3.90 -1.53
C TRP A 325 21.60 -2.50 -1.35
N SER A 326 21.99 -1.85 -2.45
CA SER A 326 22.46 -0.46 -2.40
C SER A 326 21.36 0.52 -2.02
N LYS A 327 20.16 0.36 -2.57
CA LYS A 327 18.99 1.16 -2.17
C LYS A 327 18.56 0.92 -0.73
N ALA A 328 18.68 -0.32 -0.25
CA ALA A 328 18.40 -0.70 1.12
C ALA A 328 19.50 -0.27 2.12
N GLY A 329 20.61 0.30 1.65
CA GLY A 329 21.74 0.69 2.50
C GLY A 329 22.55 -0.49 3.06
N ILE A 330 22.27 -1.73 2.63
CA ILE A 330 23.00 -2.94 3.02
C ILE A 330 24.40 -2.94 2.41
N TYR A 331 24.53 -2.37 1.21
CA TYR A 331 25.77 -2.28 0.47
C TYR A 331 26.01 -0.84 0.01
N GLN A 332 27.13 -0.24 0.38
CA GLN A 332 27.54 1.04 -0.18
C GLN A 332 28.53 0.80 -1.31
N PRO A 333 28.13 0.96 -2.58
CA PRO A 333 29.07 0.84 -3.67
C PRO A 333 30.10 1.96 -3.57
N THR A 334 31.36 1.61 -3.78
CA THR A 334 32.48 2.56 -3.86
C THR A 334 32.29 3.59 -4.98
N LEU A 335 31.55 3.23 -6.02
CA LEU A 335 30.97 4.17 -6.98
C LEU A 335 29.56 4.52 -6.54
N PRO A 336 29.14 5.79 -6.53
CA PRO A 336 27.78 6.16 -6.12
C PRO A 336 26.77 5.77 -7.23
N LEU A 337 26.46 4.47 -7.32
CA LEU A 337 25.57 3.88 -8.32
C LEU A 337 24.15 4.46 -8.24
N GLY A 338 23.74 4.93 -7.05
CA GLY A 338 22.46 5.62 -6.85
C GLY A 338 22.39 7.00 -7.51
N LEU A 339 23.53 7.60 -7.88
CA LEU A 339 23.58 8.84 -8.66
C LEU A 339 23.52 8.58 -10.17
N LEU A 340 23.56 7.33 -10.65
CA LEU A 340 23.50 7.03 -12.07
C LEU A 340 22.07 7.16 -12.60
N GLU A 341 21.78 8.29 -13.25
CA GLU A 341 20.52 8.58 -13.91
C GLU A 341 20.75 9.09 -15.34
N GLY A 342 20.14 8.42 -16.32
CA GLY A 342 20.29 8.77 -17.73
C GLY A 342 21.75 8.68 -18.21
N ASP A 343 22.28 9.79 -18.74
CA ASP A 343 23.62 9.87 -19.32
C ASP A 343 24.67 10.48 -18.38
N ASN A 344 24.35 10.68 -17.10
CA ASN A 344 25.24 11.34 -16.13
C ASN A 344 26.44 10.49 -15.65
N TRP A 345 26.64 9.31 -16.24
CA TRP A 345 27.68 8.35 -15.83
C TRP A 345 29.09 8.92 -15.84
N ARG A 346 29.39 9.85 -16.77
CA ARG A 346 30.71 10.51 -16.84
C ARG A 346 30.98 11.38 -15.61
N GLN A 347 29.98 12.10 -15.13
CA GLN A 347 30.08 12.96 -13.94
C GLN A 347 30.22 12.11 -12.68
N VAL A 348 29.48 11.00 -12.60
CA VAL A 348 29.57 10.03 -11.50
C VAL A 348 30.95 9.36 -11.45
N LEU A 349 31.55 8.99 -12.59
CA LEU A 349 32.90 8.42 -12.64
C LEU A 349 33.98 9.45 -12.22
N GLN A 350 33.83 10.71 -12.62
CA GLN A 350 34.74 11.78 -12.20
C GLN A 350 34.68 12.03 -10.68
N LEU A 351 33.47 12.02 -10.11
CA LEU A 351 33.26 12.08 -8.66
C LEU A 351 33.89 10.89 -7.93
N ALA A 352 33.69 9.67 -8.43
CA ALA A 352 34.29 8.47 -7.85
C ALA A 352 35.83 8.49 -7.93
N GLY A 353 36.40 9.01 -9.03
CA GLY A 353 37.84 9.20 -9.17
C GLY A 353 38.43 10.18 -8.15
N ARG A 354 37.71 11.26 -7.83
CA ARG A 354 38.10 12.24 -6.80
C ARG A 354 38.01 11.66 -5.39
N ILE A 355 36.92 10.95 -5.07
CA ILE A 355 36.74 10.30 -3.76
C ILE A 355 37.85 9.26 -3.49
N LYS A 356 38.30 8.56 -4.54
CA LYS A 356 39.39 7.58 -4.42
C LYS A 356 40.74 8.25 -4.16
N LEU A 357 41.02 9.37 -4.83
CA LEU A 357 42.23 10.18 -4.60
C LEU A 357 42.28 10.78 -3.20
N ASP A 358 41.14 11.19 -2.64
CA ASP A 358 41.08 11.73 -1.28
C ASP A 358 41.32 10.63 -0.22
N ARG A 359 40.75 9.43 -0.38
CA ARG A 359 41.06 8.29 0.53
C ARG A 359 42.51 7.83 0.43
N ASP A 360 43.06 7.77 -0.78
CA ASP A 360 44.46 7.40 -0.98
C ASP A 360 45.43 8.47 -0.44
N ASN A 361 44.98 9.69 -0.15
CA ASN A 361 45.80 10.71 0.53
C ASN A 361 45.65 10.70 2.06
N GLU A 362 44.51 10.24 2.60
CA GLU A 362 44.30 10.09 4.05
C GLU A 362 45.06 8.89 4.63
N ASP A 363 45.26 7.81 3.87
CA ASP A 363 46.02 6.62 4.32
C ASP A 363 47.56 6.84 4.34
N TYR A 364 48.06 8.01 3.93
CA TYR A 364 49.48 8.40 3.94
C TYR A 364 49.82 9.51 4.95
N GLN A 365 48.89 9.87 5.85
CA GLN A 365 49.15 10.71 7.04
C GLN A 365 48.98 9.88 8.31
#